data_AF-S4MFU2-F1
#
_entry.id   AF-S4MFU2-F1
#
_cell.length_a   1.000
_cell.length_b   1.000
_cell.length_c   1.000
_cell.angle_alpha   90.00
_cell.angle_beta   90.00
_cell.angle_gamma   90.00
#
_symmetry.space_group_name_H-M   'P 1'
#
loop_
_entity.id
_entity.type
_entity.pdbx_description
1 polymer ?
#
loop_
_entity_poly.entity_id
_entity_poly.type
_entity_poly.pdbx_seq_one_letter_code
_entity_poly.pdbx_strand_id
1 'polypeptide(L)'
;MARHWQPVYEYAVICLASSAQVAEMVTGTAFHRTLNRLAFGESAVALRPALLVTVRDTVREWSGDDRISAVLPALQKPAGGRGLRAATSMTPENRVLAERAFQALPAAARCLLWHVEVEADPLSVPAGLLGMDTDIASAALEQARDTFREGCVHAHRELAPTQDCRFYNRLLDVPIRRGGALLPDVQEHLAECRYCRNAAEQLSHFEGGLGPLIAEAVLGWGVRRYLDSRPGRSSQGTRGGRAGRRGGGRGDGRLGAGRHRLLSRIPAQVRRVQGVRIPDALRSSRALLSGVGAVSAGVLATVLIISASSYDGGQADPAGSNSAAGGNGAGSATPPDTAGLPTAPGVTRLRNASADLCLDVRDLPKEGSGTKLAECSTAWTQQWTYENDGLLRSVADPGLCLDSHKDAGVVVLGTCAEEDAERADDVRYDLTVQGQLLPRWDEQLALASTTGDPGADVVVKVRDRSDEQRWQAEPVPTTAGSLSIEEQEGPTARQVTALRGRTM
;
A
#
# COMPACT_ATOMS: atom_id res chain seq x y z
N MET A 1 -7.19 -14.75 23.01
CA MET A 1 -6.56 -13.70 23.84
C MET A 1 -5.34 -14.18 24.61
N ALA A 2 -5.41 -15.25 25.43
CA ALA A 2 -4.32 -15.70 26.32
C ALA A 2 -2.92 -15.79 25.66
N ARG A 3 -2.80 -16.36 24.46
CA ARG A 3 -1.52 -16.50 23.73
C ARG A 3 -0.88 -15.19 23.22
N HIS A 4 -1.65 -14.10 23.19
CA HIS A 4 -1.16 -12.79 22.73
C HIS A 4 -0.90 -11.84 23.89
N TRP A 5 -1.53 -12.06 25.05
CA TRP A 5 -1.41 -11.16 26.19
C TRP A 5 0.04 -10.96 26.62
N GLN A 6 0.76 -12.06 26.89
CA GLN A 6 2.11 -11.99 27.42
C GLN A 6 3.10 -11.25 26.49
N PRO A 7 3.19 -11.56 25.18
CA PRO A 7 4.03 -10.78 24.26
C PRO A 7 3.68 -9.29 24.20
N VAL A 8 2.39 -8.97 24.18
CA VAL A 8 1.90 -7.58 24.05
C VAL A 8 2.19 -6.80 25.33
N TYR A 9 1.97 -7.41 26.49
CA TYR A 9 2.30 -6.84 27.80
C TYR A 9 3.80 -6.61 27.96
N GLU A 10 4.64 -7.58 27.59
CA GLU A 10 6.10 -7.43 27.62
C GLU A 10 6.56 -6.27 26.73
N TYR A 11 5.95 -6.09 25.56
CA TYR A 11 6.25 -4.95 24.69
C TYR A 11 5.79 -3.63 25.29
N ALA A 12 4.62 -3.57 25.95
CA ALA A 12 4.17 -2.37 26.65
C ALA A 12 5.14 -1.99 27.79
N VAL A 13 5.64 -2.96 28.56
CA VAL A 13 6.69 -2.74 29.58
C VAL A 13 7.97 -2.21 28.93
N ILE A 14 8.38 -2.75 27.79
CA ILE A 14 9.55 -2.27 27.04
C ILE A 14 9.36 -0.83 26.59
N CYS A 15 8.18 -0.45 26.09
CA CYS A 15 7.83 0.91 25.66
C CYS A 15 7.78 1.91 26.81
N LEU A 16 7.30 1.50 27.98
CA LEU A 16 7.17 2.40 29.12
C LEU A 16 8.44 2.47 29.98
N ALA A 17 9.36 1.50 29.85
CA ALA A 17 10.50 1.29 30.76
C ALA A 17 10.11 1.27 32.25
N SER A 18 8.82 1.08 32.58
CA SER A 18 8.31 1.26 33.93
C SER A 18 6.87 0.75 34.11
N SER A 19 6.57 0.38 35.37
CA SER A 19 5.28 0.05 36.02
C SER A 19 4.33 -0.96 35.35
N ALA A 20 3.91 -1.97 36.13
CA ALA A 20 2.96 -2.99 35.72
C ALA A 20 1.57 -2.41 35.39
N GLN A 21 1.04 -1.48 36.20
CA GLN A 21 -0.33 -0.97 36.02
C GLN A 21 -0.51 -0.20 34.71
N VAL A 22 0.41 0.70 34.35
CA VAL A 22 0.31 1.45 33.09
C VAL A 22 0.52 0.53 31.88
N ALA A 23 1.43 -0.44 31.99
CA ALA A 23 1.62 -1.45 30.95
C ALA A 23 0.36 -2.32 30.75
N GLU A 24 -0.32 -2.72 31.83
CA GLU A 24 -1.61 -3.43 31.77
C GLU A 24 -2.70 -2.58 31.10
N MET A 25 -2.81 -1.29 31.46
CA MET A 25 -3.78 -0.38 30.84
C MET A 25 -3.54 -0.20 29.34
N VAL A 26 -2.28 0.03 28.93
CA VAL A 26 -1.90 0.14 27.52
C VAL A 26 -2.18 -1.17 26.78
N THR A 27 -1.84 -2.31 27.40
CA THR A 27 -2.10 -3.64 26.83
C THR A 27 -3.60 -3.85 26.63
N GLY A 28 -4.41 -3.62 27.67
CA GLY A 28 -5.87 -3.72 27.60
C GLY A 28 -6.47 -2.80 26.53
N THR A 29 -5.98 -1.57 26.42
CA THR A 29 -6.38 -0.60 25.39
C THR A 29 -6.02 -1.10 24.00
N ALA A 30 -4.83 -1.67 23.81
CA ALA A 30 -4.41 -2.22 22.53
C ALA A 30 -5.28 -3.41 22.10
N PHE A 31 -5.64 -4.30 23.03
CA PHE A 31 -6.61 -5.36 22.77
C PHE A 31 -7.97 -4.78 22.40
N HIS A 32 -8.51 -3.85 23.18
CA HIS A 32 -9.81 -3.24 22.92
C HIS A 32 -9.87 -2.59 21.53
N ARG A 33 -8.88 -1.73 21.20
CA ARG A 33 -8.79 -1.07 19.89
C ARG A 33 -8.66 -2.07 18.74
N THR A 34 -7.81 -3.09 18.89
CA THR A 34 -7.62 -4.10 17.83
C THR A 34 -8.88 -4.95 17.64
N LEU A 35 -9.54 -5.37 18.71
CA LEU A 35 -10.77 -6.16 18.64
C LEU A 35 -11.93 -5.37 18.04
N ASN A 36 -12.02 -4.06 18.33
CA ASN A 36 -13.01 -3.21 17.69
C ASN A 36 -12.79 -3.18 16.18
N ARG A 37 -11.55 -3.06 15.69
CA ARG A 37 -11.27 -3.14 14.24
C ARG A 37 -11.70 -4.46 13.62
N LEU A 38 -11.51 -5.58 14.33
CA LEU A 38 -12.01 -6.89 13.89
C LEU A 38 -13.55 -6.92 13.83
N ALA A 39 -14.21 -6.29 14.80
CA ALA A 39 -15.68 -6.18 14.78
C ALA A 39 -16.18 -5.38 13.57
N PHE A 40 -15.37 -4.45 13.03
CA PHE A 40 -15.62 -3.72 11.79
C PHE A 40 -15.11 -4.43 10.52
N GLY A 41 -14.74 -5.71 10.60
CA GLY A 41 -14.45 -6.55 9.43
C GLY A 41 -12.96 -6.66 9.06
N GLU A 42 -12.04 -6.11 9.85
CA GLU A 42 -10.61 -6.40 9.64
C GLU A 42 -10.28 -7.88 9.88
N SER A 43 -9.28 -8.39 9.14
CA SER A 43 -8.85 -9.78 9.26
C SER A 43 -8.27 -10.08 10.65
N ALA A 44 -8.74 -11.15 11.28
CA ALA A 44 -8.16 -11.67 12.51
C ALA A 44 -6.86 -12.48 12.29
N VAL A 45 -6.28 -12.43 11.08
CA VAL A 45 -5.04 -13.10 10.74
C VAL A 45 -3.85 -12.17 11.00
N ALA A 46 -2.80 -12.67 11.64
CA ALA A 46 -1.64 -11.89 12.09
C ALA A 46 -1.95 -10.84 13.19
N LEU A 47 -2.73 -11.20 14.21
CA LEU A 47 -3.08 -10.28 15.30
C LEU A 47 -1.90 -9.78 16.14
N ARG A 48 -0.84 -10.58 16.30
CA ARG A 48 0.29 -10.22 17.16
C ARG A 48 0.98 -8.92 16.70
N PRO A 49 1.40 -8.74 15.43
CA PRO A 49 1.95 -7.47 14.98
C PRO A 49 0.97 -6.30 15.13
N ALA A 50 -0.32 -6.49 14.83
CA ALA A 50 -1.33 -5.44 14.97
C ALA A 50 -1.47 -4.95 16.42
N LEU A 51 -1.51 -5.88 17.38
CA LEU A 51 -1.55 -5.56 18.82
C LEU A 51 -0.31 -4.79 19.27
N LEU A 52 0.89 -5.20 18.82
CA LEU A 52 2.14 -4.55 19.19
C LEU A 52 2.26 -3.14 18.60
N VAL A 53 1.87 -2.95 17.34
CA VAL A 53 1.75 -1.63 16.72
C VAL A 53 0.78 -0.76 17.52
N THR A 54 -0.37 -1.30 17.90
CA THR A 54 -1.37 -0.55 18.69
C THR A 54 -0.84 -0.17 20.08
N VAL A 55 -0.04 -1.02 20.74
CA VAL A 55 0.66 -0.66 21.98
C VAL A 55 1.58 0.54 21.76
N ARG A 56 2.45 0.49 20.75
CA ARG A 56 3.38 1.58 20.44
C ARG A 56 2.65 2.88 20.17
N ASP A 57 1.60 2.82 19.36
CA ASP A 57 0.84 4.00 18.94
C ASP A 57 0.06 4.59 20.13
N THR A 58 -0.50 3.74 21.01
CA THR A 58 -1.16 4.17 22.25
C THR A 58 -0.16 4.83 23.21
N VAL A 59 1.05 4.27 23.38
CA VAL A 59 2.10 4.89 24.21
C VAL A 59 2.52 6.24 23.61
N ARG A 60 2.70 6.34 22.29
CA ARG A 60 3.05 7.58 21.61
C ARG A 60 1.98 8.65 21.86
N GLU A 61 0.72 8.33 21.58
CA GLU A 61 -0.45 9.19 21.78
C GLU A 61 -0.52 9.69 23.22
N TRP A 62 -0.56 8.79 24.20
CA TRP A 62 -0.69 9.17 25.61
C TRP A 62 0.53 9.92 26.14
N SER A 63 1.73 9.65 25.62
CA SER A 63 2.95 10.37 25.97
C SER A 63 3.04 11.78 25.36
N GLY A 64 2.30 12.04 24.29
CA GLY A 64 2.18 13.34 23.65
C GLY A 64 1.11 14.23 24.28
N ASP A 65 0.14 13.63 24.99
CA ASP A 65 -0.86 14.36 25.75
C ASP A 65 -0.33 14.72 27.15
N ASP A 66 -0.12 16.02 27.37
CA ASP A 66 0.41 16.57 28.63
C ASP A 66 -0.49 16.28 29.84
N ARG A 67 -1.82 16.23 29.65
CA ARG A 67 -2.77 15.94 30.73
C ARG A 67 -2.67 14.48 31.15
N ILE A 68 -2.64 13.57 30.18
CA ILE A 68 -2.50 12.13 30.45
C ILE A 68 -1.12 11.84 31.06
N SER A 69 -0.06 12.42 30.49
CA SER A 69 1.31 12.27 31.00
C SER A 69 1.54 12.88 32.37
N ALA A 70 0.77 13.90 32.77
CA ALA A 70 0.82 14.47 34.11
C ALA A 70 0.29 13.49 35.17
N VAL A 71 -0.79 12.75 34.88
CA VAL A 71 -1.40 11.79 35.82
C VAL A 71 -0.78 10.39 35.76
N LEU A 72 -0.05 10.07 34.68
CA LEU A 72 0.66 8.80 34.51
C LEU A 72 2.17 9.04 34.31
N PRO A 73 2.97 9.12 35.39
CA PRO A 73 4.39 9.49 35.32
C PRO A 73 5.26 8.58 34.42
N ALA A 74 4.87 7.32 34.22
CA ALA A 74 5.53 6.39 33.30
C ALA A 74 5.60 6.92 31.85
N LEU A 75 4.62 7.72 31.43
CA LEU A 75 4.54 8.33 30.10
C LEU A 75 5.40 9.60 29.94
N GLN A 76 5.91 10.16 31.04
CA GLN A 76 6.78 11.33 30.98
C GLN A 76 8.17 11.02 30.48
N LYS A 77 8.59 9.74 30.52
CA LYS A 77 9.87 9.25 30.00
C LYS A 77 9.70 7.80 29.52
N PRO A 78 8.89 7.55 28.47
CA PRO A 78 8.81 6.22 27.91
C PRO A 78 10.21 5.82 27.46
N ALA A 79 10.47 4.53 27.38
CA ALA A 79 11.68 4.06 26.75
C ALA A 79 11.74 4.66 25.34
N GLY A 80 12.89 5.24 24.98
CA GLY A 80 13.03 6.04 23.75
C GLY A 80 12.94 7.55 23.94
N GLY A 81 12.47 8.00 25.12
CA GLY A 81 12.50 9.39 25.57
C GLY A 81 11.84 10.35 24.58
N ARG A 82 12.52 11.48 24.32
CA ARG A 82 12.08 12.51 23.36
C ARG A 82 11.92 11.98 21.93
N GLY A 83 12.65 10.92 21.55
CA GLY A 83 12.61 10.37 20.20
C GLY A 83 11.26 9.79 19.82
N LEU A 84 10.56 9.13 20.75
CA LEU A 84 9.21 8.59 20.51
C LEU A 84 8.17 9.70 20.31
N ARG A 85 8.26 10.79 21.09
CA ARG A 85 7.35 11.94 21.00
C ARG A 85 7.60 12.81 19.78
N ALA A 86 8.87 13.04 19.43
CA ALA A 86 9.25 13.94 18.36
C ALA A 86 9.31 13.27 16.98
N ALA A 87 9.23 11.94 16.90
CA ALA A 87 9.20 11.23 15.64
C ALA A 87 7.94 11.61 14.87
N THR A 88 8.06 12.07 13.63
CA THR A 88 6.92 12.28 12.71
C THR A 88 6.41 10.93 12.18
N SER A 89 7.34 10.03 11.82
CA SER A 89 7.06 8.65 11.45
C SER A 89 7.67 7.68 12.46
N MET A 90 6.95 6.61 12.79
CA MET A 90 7.48 5.54 13.64
C MET A 90 8.44 4.61 12.90
N THR A 91 8.40 4.62 11.56
CA THR A 91 9.25 3.76 10.74
C THR A 91 10.51 4.52 10.33
N PRO A 92 11.71 3.99 10.65
CA PRO A 92 12.96 4.60 10.23
C PRO A 92 13.07 4.70 8.70
N GLU A 93 13.68 5.76 8.18
CA GLU A 93 13.88 5.97 6.73
C GLU A 93 14.53 4.76 6.04
N ASN A 94 15.44 4.06 6.72
CA ASN A 94 16.14 2.88 6.22
C ASN A 94 15.31 1.58 6.33
N ARG A 95 14.02 1.67 6.66
CA ARG A 95 13.09 0.54 6.80
C ARG A 95 11.79 0.71 6.02
N VAL A 96 11.58 1.86 5.38
CA VAL A 96 10.36 2.18 4.61
C VAL A 96 10.07 1.14 3.52
N LEU A 97 11.11 0.59 2.86
CA LEU A 97 10.92 -0.43 1.82
C LEU A 97 10.35 -1.72 2.40
N ALA A 98 10.94 -2.21 3.49
CA ALA A 98 10.48 -3.38 4.22
C ALA A 98 9.10 -3.16 4.86
N GLU A 99 8.79 -1.96 5.35
CA GLU A 99 7.47 -1.66 5.90
C GLU A 99 6.40 -1.75 4.82
N ARG A 100 6.57 -1.01 3.70
CA ARG A 100 5.64 -1.01 2.58
C ARG A 100 5.44 -2.41 2.02
N ALA A 101 6.55 -3.14 1.81
CA ALA A 101 6.51 -4.51 1.33
C ALA A 101 5.80 -5.46 2.30
N PHE A 102 6.03 -5.33 3.61
CA PHE A 102 5.40 -6.19 4.61
C PHE A 102 3.89 -5.94 4.69
N GLN A 103 3.46 -4.67 4.68
CA GLN A 103 2.04 -4.33 4.72
C GLN A 103 1.27 -4.76 3.46
N ALA A 104 1.93 -4.75 2.30
CA ALA A 104 1.35 -5.23 1.05
C ALA A 104 1.15 -6.76 0.99
N LEU A 105 1.74 -7.53 1.92
CA LEU A 105 1.59 -8.97 1.94
C LEU A 105 0.17 -9.39 2.37
N PRO A 106 -0.35 -10.49 1.80
CA PRO A 106 -1.55 -11.15 2.31
C PRO A 106 -1.42 -11.46 3.81
N ALA A 107 -2.54 -11.38 4.53
CA ALA A 107 -2.52 -11.54 6.00
C ALA A 107 -1.91 -12.88 6.46
N ALA A 108 -2.14 -13.97 5.72
CA ALA A 108 -1.53 -15.27 6.00
C ALA A 108 0.01 -15.26 5.89
N ALA A 109 0.56 -14.58 4.88
CA ALA A 109 2.01 -14.43 4.72
C ALA A 109 2.62 -13.57 5.85
N ARG A 110 1.95 -12.47 6.23
CA ARG A 110 2.34 -11.67 7.40
C ARG A 110 2.33 -12.50 8.69
N CYS A 111 1.32 -13.37 8.85
CA CYS A 111 1.22 -14.28 10.00
C CYS A 111 2.42 -15.24 10.07
N LEU A 112 2.71 -15.94 8.98
CA LEU A 112 3.84 -16.88 8.88
C LEU A 112 5.17 -16.18 9.18
N LEU A 113 5.45 -15.07 8.48
CA LEU A 113 6.69 -14.31 8.66
C LEU A 113 6.80 -13.76 10.07
N TRP A 114 5.75 -13.18 10.64
CA TRP A 114 5.82 -12.63 11.99
C TRP A 114 6.13 -13.72 13.03
N HIS A 115 5.38 -14.82 13.00
CA HIS A 115 5.54 -15.87 14.00
C HIS A 115 6.89 -16.59 13.87
N VAL A 116 7.33 -16.93 12.66
CA VAL A 116 8.59 -17.67 12.47
C VAL A 116 9.80 -16.74 12.56
N GLU A 117 9.76 -15.59 11.89
CA GLU A 117 10.91 -14.69 11.83
C GLU A 117 10.97 -13.76 13.03
N VAL A 118 9.89 -13.15 13.50
CA VAL A 118 9.97 -12.13 14.57
C VAL A 118 9.90 -12.79 15.94
N GLU A 119 8.86 -13.59 16.18
CA GLU A 119 8.63 -14.25 17.48
C GLU A 119 9.56 -15.45 17.71
N ALA A 120 10.14 -16.00 16.64
CA ALA A 120 10.87 -17.27 16.67
C ALA A 120 10.02 -18.41 17.26
N ASP A 121 8.73 -18.41 16.95
CA ASP A 121 7.82 -19.53 17.24
C ASP A 121 8.14 -20.70 16.28
N PRO A 122 7.94 -21.96 16.72
CA PRO A 122 8.02 -23.09 15.80
C PRO A 122 6.92 -23.01 14.74
N LEU A 123 7.20 -23.48 13.51
CA LEU A 123 6.29 -23.38 12.36
C LEU A 123 4.89 -23.97 12.60
N SER A 124 4.78 -24.94 13.52
CA SER A 124 3.49 -25.52 13.94
C SER A 124 2.53 -24.49 14.53
N VAL A 125 3.03 -23.41 15.15
CA VAL A 125 2.20 -22.36 15.73
C VAL A 125 1.44 -21.58 14.64
N PRO A 126 2.10 -20.92 13.68
CA PRO A 126 1.38 -20.23 12.61
C PRO A 126 0.63 -21.20 11.68
N ALA A 127 1.10 -22.43 11.48
CA ALA A 127 0.35 -23.45 10.74
C ALA A 127 -1.02 -23.71 11.39
N GLY A 128 -1.05 -23.95 12.71
CA GLY A 128 -2.29 -24.12 13.46
C GLY A 128 -3.18 -22.87 13.49
N LEU A 129 -2.60 -21.67 13.52
CA LEU A 129 -3.37 -20.42 13.43
C LEU A 129 -4.04 -20.22 12.07
N LEU A 130 -3.44 -20.75 10.99
CA LEU A 130 -3.94 -20.64 9.63
C LEU A 130 -4.74 -21.85 9.18
N GLY A 131 -4.87 -22.89 10.02
CA GLY A 131 -5.52 -24.15 9.64
C GLY A 131 -4.76 -24.91 8.55
N MET A 132 -3.44 -24.71 8.46
CA MET A 132 -2.58 -25.37 7.48
C MET A 132 -1.85 -26.55 8.12
N ASP A 133 -1.58 -27.58 7.31
CA ASP A 133 -0.57 -28.58 7.65
C ASP A 133 0.84 -27.96 7.67
N THR A 134 1.77 -28.55 8.42
CA THR A 134 3.14 -28.04 8.54
C THR A 134 3.91 -28.03 7.21
N ASP A 135 3.67 -28.99 6.32
CA ASP A 135 4.36 -29.05 5.03
C ASP A 135 3.86 -27.93 4.10
N ILE A 136 2.54 -27.70 4.09
CA ILE A 136 1.93 -26.57 3.36
C ILE A 136 2.41 -25.24 3.94
N ALA A 137 2.45 -25.11 5.28
CA ALA A 137 2.93 -23.91 5.94
C ALA A 137 4.42 -23.65 5.65
N SER A 138 5.23 -24.70 5.46
CA SER A 138 6.64 -24.57 5.09
C SER A 138 6.79 -23.98 3.69
N ALA A 139 6.08 -24.55 2.70
CA ALA A 139 6.08 -24.02 1.34
C ALA A 139 5.52 -22.58 1.29
N ALA A 140 4.44 -22.31 2.02
CA ALA A 140 3.86 -20.97 2.11
C ALA A 140 4.81 -19.96 2.76
N LEU A 141 5.62 -20.37 3.74
CA LEU A 141 6.63 -19.51 4.36
C LEU A 141 7.76 -19.17 3.38
N GLU A 142 8.26 -20.14 2.62
CA GLU A 142 9.25 -19.90 1.57
C GLU A 142 8.73 -18.93 0.52
N GLN A 143 7.50 -19.15 0.04
CA GLN A 143 6.83 -18.23 -0.88
C GLN A 143 6.64 -16.84 -0.27
N ALA A 144 6.29 -16.74 1.02
CA ALA A 144 6.15 -15.47 1.71
C ALA A 144 7.47 -14.70 1.79
N ARG A 145 8.60 -15.39 2.01
CA ARG A 145 9.94 -14.78 2.00
C ARG A 145 10.31 -14.23 0.62
N ASP A 146 10.05 -14.99 -0.44
CA ASP A 146 10.31 -14.53 -1.81
C ASP A 146 9.40 -13.36 -2.20
N THR A 147 8.10 -13.45 -1.91
CA THR A 147 7.14 -12.37 -2.17
C THR A 147 7.49 -11.10 -1.40
N PHE A 148 7.95 -11.25 -0.14
CA PHE A 148 8.40 -10.11 0.65
C PHE A 148 9.64 -9.43 0.06
N ARG A 149 10.59 -10.22 -0.46
CA ARG A 149 11.78 -9.70 -1.13
C ARG A 149 11.42 -8.95 -2.42
N GLU A 150 10.55 -9.53 -3.23
CA GLU A 150 10.02 -8.89 -4.44
C GLU A 150 9.30 -7.59 -4.10
N GLY A 151 8.50 -7.58 -3.03
CA GLY A 151 7.87 -6.38 -2.49
C GLY A 151 8.88 -5.29 -2.14
N CYS A 152 10.00 -5.62 -1.49
CA CYS A 152 11.07 -4.65 -1.18
C CYS A 152 11.70 -4.07 -2.46
N VAL A 153 11.94 -4.90 -3.48
CA VAL A 153 12.46 -4.46 -4.78
C VAL A 153 11.44 -3.58 -5.51
N HIS A 154 10.15 -3.93 -5.43
CA HIS A 154 9.08 -3.13 -6.01
C HIS A 154 8.93 -1.78 -5.33
N ALA A 155 8.85 -1.75 -4.00
CA ALA A 155 8.78 -0.52 -3.20
C ALA A 155 9.98 0.39 -3.50
N HIS A 156 11.17 -0.20 -3.71
CA HIS A 156 12.34 0.58 -4.09
C HIS A 156 12.14 1.30 -5.43
N ARG A 157 11.57 0.62 -6.43
CA ARG A 157 11.34 1.18 -7.75
C ARG A 157 10.29 2.27 -7.73
N GLU A 158 9.27 2.15 -6.89
CA GLU A 158 8.21 3.15 -6.73
C GLU A 158 8.74 4.43 -6.07
N LEU A 159 9.46 4.27 -4.95
CA LEU A 159 9.95 5.36 -4.11
C LEU A 159 11.32 5.93 -4.57
N ALA A 160 11.85 5.44 -5.69
CA ALA A 160 13.16 5.84 -6.18
C ALA A 160 13.22 7.35 -6.50
N PRO A 161 14.16 8.10 -5.89
CA PRO A 161 14.25 9.55 -6.06
C PRO A 161 14.77 9.96 -7.44
N THR A 162 15.54 9.09 -8.10
CA THR A 162 16.11 9.34 -9.43
C THR A 162 15.93 8.13 -10.35
N GLN A 163 16.05 8.36 -11.66
CA GLN A 163 16.00 7.30 -12.67
C GLN A 163 17.18 6.33 -12.52
N ASP A 164 18.36 6.82 -12.12
CA ASP A 164 19.53 5.99 -11.82
C ASP A 164 19.25 5.00 -10.70
N CYS A 165 18.58 5.43 -9.63
CA CYS A 165 18.19 4.53 -8.54
C CYS A 165 17.30 3.38 -9.07
N ARG A 166 16.36 3.67 -9.98
CA ARG A 166 15.50 2.64 -10.61
C ARG A 166 16.31 1.67 -11.46
N PHE A 167 17.32 2.16 -12.19
CA PHE A 167 18.21 1.34 -12.99
C PHE A 167 19.05 0.40 -12.10
N TYR A 168 19.79 0.95 -11.13
CA TYR A 168 20.69 0.18 -10.27
C TYR A 168 19.97 -0.84 -9.40
N ASN A 169 18.71 -0.59 -9.03
CA ASN A 169 17.89 -1.57 -8.32
C ASN A 169 17.82 -2.94 -9.03
N ARG A 170 17.68 -2.95 -10.35
CA ARG A 170 17.63 -4.18 -11.16
C ARG A 170 18.93 -4.97 -11.08
N LEU A 171 20.04 -4.29 -10.78
CA LEU A 171 21.38 -4.84 -10.66
C LEU A 171 21.78 -5.19 -9.21
N LEU A 172 20.94 -4.84 -8.22
CA LEU A 172 21.21 -5.10 -6.80
C LEU A 172 20.70 -6.47 -6.35
N ASP A 173 19.47 -6.83 -6.71
CA ASP A 173 18.80 -7.97 -6.09
C ASP A 173 19.46 -9.32 -6.40
N VAL A 174 19.71 -9.59 -7.69
CA VAL A 174 20.25 -10.88 -8.15
C VAL A 174 21.64 -11.17 -7.56
N PRO A 175 22.61 -10.24 -7.59
CA PRO A 175 23.91 -10.49 -6.96
C PRO A 175 23.83 -10.70 -5.45
N ILE A 176 22.99 -9.93 -4.74
CA ILE A 176 22.81 -10.08 -3.29
C ILE A 176 22.26 -11.47 -2.97
N ARG A 177 21.23 -11.93 -3.71
CA ARG A 177 20.64 -13.27 -3.54
C ARG A 177 21.65 -14.40 -3.77
N ARG A 178 22.61 -14.21 -4.68
CA ARG A 178 23.66 -15.21 -4.98
C ARG A 178 24.88 -15.10 -4.08
N GLY A 179 24.94 -14.11 -3.18
CA GLY A 179 26.14 -13.81 -2.39
C GLY A 179 27.34 -13.36 -3.24
N GLY A 180 27.09 -12.87 -4.46
CA GLY A 180 28.13 -12.45 -5.40
C GLY A 180 28.62 -11.01 -5.15
N ALA A 181 29.74 -10.66 -5.79
CA ALA A 181 30.20 -9.27 -5.80
C ALA A 181 29.29 -8.39 -6.65
N LEU A 182 29.03 -7.17 -6.19
CA LEU A 182 28.33 -6.16 -6.97
C LEU A 182 29.21 -5.66 -8.13
N LEU A 183 28.60 -5.26 -9.24
CA LEU A 183 29.30 -4.58 -10.34
C LEU A 183 29.98 -3.29 -9.84
N PRO A 184 31.14 -2.88 -10.38
CA PRO A 184 31.84 -1.66 -9.97
C PRO A 184 30.94 -0.41 -9.98
N ASP A 185 30.18 -0.20 -11.04
CA ASP A 185 29.28 0.95 -11.18
C ASP A 185 28.18 0.97 -10.11
N VAL A 186 27.68 -0.21 -9.71
CA VAL A 186 26.72 -0.35 -8.61
C VAL A 186 27.39 0.04 -7.29
N GLN A 187 28.63 -0.38 -7.06
CA GLN A 187 29.37 -0.02 -5.84
C GLN A 187 29.63 1.48 -5.76
N GLU A 188 29.97 2.12 -6.88
CA GLU A 188 30.13 3.57 -6.97
C GLU A 188 28.82 4.31 -6.67
N HIS A 189 27.70 3.88 -7.27
CA HIS A 189 26.40 4.45 -6.96
C HIS A 189 26.02 4.28 -5.49
N LEU A 190 26.24 3.09 -4.91
CA LEU A 190 26.01 2.85 -3.49
C LEU A 190 26.91 3.70 -2.60
N ALA A 191 28.10 4.12 -3.07
CA ALA A 191 28.99 5.00 -2.32
C ALA A 191 28.42 6.41 -2.16
N GLU A 192 27.62 6.88 -3.13
CA GLU A 192 27.08 8.24 -3.16
C GLU A 192 25.59 8.30 -2.75
N CYS A 193 24.81 7.26 -3.03
CA CYS A 193 23.36 7.26 -2.82
C CYS A 193 22.95 6.57 -1.50
N ARG A 194 22.49 7.35 -0.50
CA ARG A 194 21.99 6.82 0.79
C ARG A 194 20.76 5.91 0.61
N TYR A 195 19.88 6.25 -0.32
CA TYR A 195 18.66 5.47 -0.59
C TYR A 195 18.98 4.05 -1.08
N CYS A 196 19.77 3.91 -2.15
CA CYS A 196 20.18 2.61 -2.68
C CYS A 196 21.05 1.83 -1.68
N ARG A 197 21.85 2.51 -0.84
CA ARG A 197 22.62 1.87 0.23
C ARG A 197 21.71 1.24 1.30
N ASN A 198 20.68 1.96 1.73
CA ASN A 198 19.67 1.42 2.65
C ASN A 198 18.90 0.25 2.00
N ALA A 199 18.65 0.32 0.69
CA ALA A 199 17.99 -0.77 -0.02
C ALA A 199 18.86 -2.04 -0.08
N ALA A 200 20.14 -1.89 -0.41
CA ALA A 200 21.08 -3.01 -0.45
C ALA A 200 21.25 -3.65 0.94
N GLU A 201 21.30 -2.84 2.01
CA GLU A 201 21.32 -3.35 3.38
C GLU A 201 20.04 -4.14 3.71
N GLN A 202 18.86 -3.60 3.42
CA GLN A 202 17.59 -4.31 3.63
C GLN A 202 17.52 -5.64 2.87
N LEU A 203 17.91 -5.66 1.58
CA LEU A 203 17.93 -6.89 0.78
C LEU A 203 18.92 -7.94 1.33
N SER A 204 19.98 -7.51 2.03
CA SER A 204 20.94 -8.44 2.63
C SER A 204 20.39 -9.21 3.84
N HIS A 205 19.33 -8.73 4.49
CA HIS A 205 18.72 -9.41 5.64
C HIS A 205 18.02 -10.73 5.28
N PHE A 206 17.67 -10.94 4.02
CA PHE A 206 17.02 -12.17 3.55
C PHE A 206 17.95 -13.39 3.64
N GLU A 207 19.27 -13.19 3.81
CA GLU A 207 20.25 -14.28 3.95
C GLU A 207 20.51 -14.71 5.41
N GLY A 208 19.80 -14.15 6.40
CA GLY A 208 19.98 -14.58 7.80
C GLY A 208 19.61 -13.58 8.91
N GLY A 209 18.81 -12.56 8.61
CA GLY A 209 18.45 -11.49 9.54
C GLY A 209 17.06 -10.92 9.33
N LEU A 210 16.13 -11.73 8.81
CA LEU A 210 14.82 -11.25 8.37
C LEU A 210 13.92 -10.78 9.54
N GLY A 211 13.94 -11.48 10.67
CA GLY A 211 13.20 -11.08 11.87
C GLY A 211 13.49 -9.66 12.37
N PRO A 212 14.76 -9.28 12.60
CA PRO A 212 15.13 -7.91 12.91
C PRO A 212 14.66 -6.89 11.88
N LEU A 213 14.79 -7.18 10.57
CA LEU A 213 14.32 -6.28 9.52
C LEU A 213 12.81 -6.03 9.63
N ILE A 214 12.01 -7.10 9.74
CA ILE A 214 10.55 -7.00 9.84
C ILE A 214 10.15 -6.25 11.11
N ALA A 215 10.75 -6.60 12.25
CA ALA A 215 10.41 -5.96 13.52
C ALA A 215 10.78 -4.47 13.53
N GLU A 216 11.94 -4.09 12.99
CA GLU A 216 12.35 -2.68 12.83
C GLU A 216 11.44 -1.94 11.85
N ALA A 217 10.98 -2.58 10.79
CA ALA A 217 10.06 -1.97 9.84
C ALA A 217 8.65 -1.77 10.41
N VAL A 218 8.13 -2.75 11.14
CA VAL A 218 6.74 -2.72 11.64
C VAL A 218 6.62 -1.93 12.94
N LEU A 219 7.53 -2.18 13.90
CA LEU A 219 7.46 -1.57 15.22
C LEU A 219 8.33 -0.32 15.32
N GLY A 220 9.45 -0.23 14.61
CA GLY A 220 10.38 0.90 14.65
C GLY A 220 11.14 1.02 15.97
N TRP A 221 10.41 1.27 17.06
CA TRP A 221 10.95 1.57 18.37
C TRP A 221 10.84 0.37 19.34
N GLY A 222 11.81 0.22 20.24
CA GLY A 222 11.81 -0.82 21.28
C GLY A 222 12.14 -2.24 20.79
N VAL A 223 12.39 -2.39 19.49
CA VAL A 223 12.50 -3.67 18.79
C VAL A 223 13.55 -4.60 19.35
N ARG A 224 14.77 -4.10 19.63
CA ARG A 224 15.87 -4.95 20.11
C ARG A 224 15.48 -5.69 21.39
N ARG A 225 14.94 -4.95 22.38
CA ARG A 225 14.50 -5.52 23.66
C ARG A 225 13.34 -6.48 23.50
N TYR A 226 12.45 -6.21 22.54
CA TYR A 226 11.32 -7.10 22.24
C TYR A 226 11.80 -8.43 21.65
N LEU A 227 12.70 -8.37 20.68
CA LEU A 227 13.32 -9.56 20.06
C LEU A 227 14.13 -10.36 21.08
N ASP A 228 14.91 -9.68 21.93
CA ASP A 228 15.72 -10.32 22.99
C ASP A 228 14.85 -11.02 24.04
N SER A 229 13.61 -10.57 24.23
CA SER A 229 12.67 -11.22 25.16
C SER A 229 11.97 -12.45 24.57
N ARG A 230 12.13 -12.72 23.27
CA ARG A 230 11.50 -13.89 22.62
C ARG A 230 12.19 -15.19 23.05
N PRO A 231 11.44 -16.17 23.60
CA PRO A 231 12.02 -17.42 24.08
C PRO A 231 12.85 -18.17 23.02
N GLY A 232 12.36 -18.22 21.77
CA GLY A 232 13.05 -18.91 20.66
C GLY A 232 14.39 -18.29 20.26
N ARG A 233 14.66 -17.03 20.64
CA ARG A 233 15.90 -16.31 20.33
C ARG A 233 16.95 -16.40 21.44
N SER A 234 16.50 -16.62 22.68
CA SER A 234 17.35 -16.69 23.87
C SER A 234 18.34 -17.88 23.89
N SER A 235 18.05 -18.96 23.15
CA SER A 235 18.92 -20.15 23.09
C SER A 235 20.11 -20.01 22.14
N GLN A 236 20.06 -19.06 21.21
CA GLN A 236 21.11 -18.85 20.19
C GLN A 236 22.23 -17.92 20.69
N GLY A 237 22.03 -17.22 21.83
CA GLY A 237 22.97 -16.27 22.43
C GLY A 237 24.01 -16.86 23.41
N THR A 238 24.00 -18.17 23.70
CA THR A 238 24.91 -18.79 24.69
C THR A 238 26.12 -19.52 24.11
N ARG A 239 26.42 -19.38 22.81
CA ARG A 239 27.67 -19.92 22.20
C ARG A 239 28.75 -18.87 21.89
N GLY A 240 28.72 -17.72 22.56
CA GLY A 240 29.78 -16.70 22.48
C GLY A 240 30.30 -16.27 23.86
N GLY A 241 31.25 -17.02 24.41
CA GLY A 241 32.24 -16.54 25.39
C GLY A 241 31.75 -16.04 26.76
N ARG A 242 31.71 -16.95 27.75
CA ARG A 242 31.98 -16.55 29.15
C ARG A 242 33.44 -16.09 29.24
N ALA A 243 33.67 -14.79 29.32
CA ALA A 243 34.91 -14.21 29.85
C ALA A 243 34.54 -13.31 31.05
N GLY A 244 35.27 -13.48 32.15
CA GLY A 244 34.88 -13.07 33.49
C GLY A 244 34.76 -11.57 33.75
N ARG A 245 33.99 -11.27 34.80
CA ARG A 245 34.02 -10.04 35.59
C ARG A 245 35.47 -9.61 35.89
N ARG A 246 35.83 -8.36 35.53
CA ARG A 246 36.61 -7.41 36.35
C ARG A 246 36.71 -6.04 35.66
N GLY A 247 36.28 -4.99 36.38
CA GLY A 247 36.95 -3.69 36.47
C GLY A 247 36.97 -2.71 35.27
N GLY A 248 36.15 -1.67 35.37
CA GLY A 248 36.50 -0.24 35.13
C GLY A 248 37.20 0.18 33.83
N GLY A 249 36.48 0.95 33.01
CA GLY A 249 37.07 1.80 31.96
C GLY A 249 36.01 2.47 31.09
N ARG A 250 35.96 3.81 31.10
CA ARG A 250 35.20 4.63 30.15
C ARG A 250 35.74 4.34 28.73
N GLY A 251 34.84 4.01 27.80
CA GLY A 251 35.17 3.80 26.40
C GLY A 251 33.91 3.83 25.54
N ASP A 252 33.96 4.67 24.51
CA ASP A 252 32.95 4.91 23.48
C ASP A 252 32.45 3.60 22.85
N GLY A 253 31.15 3.34 22.97
CA GLY A 253 30.52 2.05 22.66
C GLY A 253 29.96 1.98 21.24
N ARG A 254 30.84 2.09 20.25
CA ARG A 254 30.56 1.60 18.88
C ARG A 254 30.62 0.07 18.89
N LEU A 255 29.66 -0.55 18.18
CA LEU A 255 29.63 -1.92 17.63
C LEU A 255 28.73 -2.95 18.34
N GLY A 256 27.81 -3.48 17.53
CA GLY A 256 26.99 -4.66 17.80
C GLY A 256 25.99 -4.90 16.67
N ALA A 257 26.45 -4.79 15.42
CA ALA A 257 25.72 -5.19 14.22
C ALA A 257 26.53 -6.32 13.57
N GLY A 258 25.88 -7.46 13.30
CA GLY A 258 26.47 -8.59 12.59
C GLY A 258 27.06 -8.11 11.27
N ARG A 259 28.39 -8.12 11.16
CA ARG A 259 29.10 -7.73 9.95
C ARG A 259 28.92 -8.83 8.91
N HIS A 260 27.89 -8.71 8.07
CA HIS A 260 27.92 -9.32 6.75
C HIS A 260 29.05 -8.63 5.95
N ARG A 261 30.09 -9.40 5.64
CA ARG A 261 31.36 -8.93 5.02
C ARG A 261 31.22 -8.46 3.56
N LEU A 262 30.02 -8.20 3.05
CA LEU A 262 29.82 -7.84 1.64
C LEU A 262 30.10 -6.35 1.34
N LEU A 263 30.03 -5.45 2.32
CA LEU A 263 30.25 -3.99 2.12
C LEU A 263 31.53 -3.44 2.79
N SER A 264 32.48 -4.30 3.17
CA SER A 264 33.70 -3.86 3.89
C SER A 264 34.82 -3.29 3.00
N ARG A 265 34.56 -2.97 1.73
CA ARG A 265 35.54 -2.33 0.83
C ARG A 265 34.90 -1.21 0.01
N ILE A 266 34.44 -0.15 0.67
CA ILE A 266 34.30 1.15 0.02
C ILE A 266 35.13 2.13 0.84
N PRO A 267 36.35 2.52 0.41
CA PRO A 267 37.09 3.57 1.08
C PRO A 267 36.37 4.90 0.81
N ALA A 268 35.88 5.55 1.87
CA ALA A 268 35.36 6.91 1.79
C ALA A 268 36.55 7.88 1.59
N GLN A 269 36.81 8.24 0.34
CA GLN A 269 37.82 9.23 -0.05
C GLN A 269 37.21 10.62 0.15
N VAL A 270 37.36 11.21 1.34
CA VAL A 270 36.98 12.61 1.59
C VAL A 270 37.97 13.52 0.85
N ARG A 271 37.54 14.08 -0.29
CA ARG A 271 38.31 15.07 -1.04
C ARG A 271 38.20 16.45 -0.37
N ARG A 272 39.20 16.84 0.43
CA ARG A 272 39.48 18.25 0.73
C ARG A 272 40.36 18.83 -0.37
N VAL A 273 39.92 19.92 -0.97
CA VAL A 273 40.71 20.76 -1.87
C VAL A 273 41.16 22.00 -1.08
N GLN A 274 42.48 22.19 -0.94
CA GLN A 274 43.24 23.45 -1.11
C GLN A 274 44.64 23.35 -0.48
N GLY A 275 45.68 23.72 -1.23
CA GLY A 275 46.87 24.38 -0.65
C GLY A 275 48.27 23.74 -0.78
N VAL A 276 48.86 23.72 -2.00
CA VAL A 276 50.25 24.17 -2.31
C VAL A 276 51.51 23.36 -1.88
N ARG A 277 52.40 23.17 -2.89
CA ARG A 277 53.89 22.93 -2.98
C ARG A 277 54.49 21.49 -2.99
N ILE A 278 55.10 21.17 -4.14
CA ILE A 278 56.09 20.10 -4.50
C ILE A 278 57.52 20.68 -4.19
N PRO A 279 58.70 19.98 -4.14
CA PRO A 279 59.13 18.64 -4.64
C PRO A 279 59.94 17.80 -3.58
N ASP A 280 60.56 16.63 -3.79
CA ASP A 280 61.25 16.02 -4.94
C ASP A 280 61.64 14.53 -4.66
N ALA A 281 62.05 13.83 -5.72
CA ALA A 281 63.04 12.73 -5.80
C ALA A 281 62.74 11.25 -5.41
N LEU A 282 62.55 10.44 -6.46
CA LEU A 282 63.37 9.27 -6.89
C LEU A 282 63.67 8.09 -5.93
N ARG A 283 63.16 6.90 -6.29
CA ARG A 283 63.92 5.64 -6.59
C ARG A 283 62.93 4.53 -7.00
N SER A 284 63.00 4.02 -8.23
CA SER A 284 63.78 2.83 -8.64
C SER A 284 63.20 1.52 -8.05
N SER A 285 62.96 0.41 -8.73
CA SER A 285 62.99 -0.02 -10.13
C SER A 285 62.66 -1.52 -10.12
N ARG A 286 61.84 -1.98 -11.08
CA ARG A 286 61.89 -3.28 -11.80
C ARG A 286 62.01 -4.61 -11.01
N ALA A 287 61.01 -5.48 -11.21
CA ALA A 287 61.13 -6.81 -11.84
C ALA A 287 59.68 -7.30 -12.14
N LEU A 288 59.25 -7.54 -13.40
CA LEU A 288 59.47 -8.73 -14.25
C LEU A 288 59.05 -10.02 -13.49
N LEU A 289 58.07 -10.83 -13.91
CA LEU A 289 57.80 -11.54 -15.18
C LEU A 289 56.42 -12.25 -15.06
N SER A 290 55.52 -12.20 -16.05
CA SER A 290 55.27 -13.17 -17.15
C SER A 290 54.19 -14.24 -16.90
N GLY A 291 53.31 -14.44 -17.90
CA GLY A 291 52.42 -15.61 -18.08
C GLY A 291 50.98 -15.17 -18.42
N VAL A 292 50.61 -14.90 -19.68
CA VAL A 292 50.23 -15.81 -20.79
C VAL A 292 49.02 -16.70 -20.48
N GLY A 293 47.97 -16.57 -21.30
CA GLY A 293 46.83 -17.49 -21.41
C GLY A 293 45.54 -16.76 -21.82
N ALA A 294 45.38 -16.37 -23.08
CA ALA A 294 44.68 -17.11 -24.13
C ALA A 294 43.24 -16.58 -24.34
N VAL A 295 43.05 -15.98 -25.52
CA VAL A 295 41.76 -15.58 -26.09
C VAL A 295 41.15 -16.80 -26.79
N SER A 296 39.89 -17.11 -26.51
CA SER A 296 39.06 -17.83 -27.48
C SER A 296 37.58 -17.47 -27.32
N ALA A 297 36.98 -17.24 -28.49
CA ALA A 297 35.61 -16.84 -28.70
C ALA A 297 34.65 -18.05 -28.71
N GLY A 298 33.40 -17.78 -28.35
CA GLY A 298 32.16 -18.32 -28.92
C GLY A 298 31.97 -19.84 -29.02
N VAL A 299 30.85 -20.34 -28.49
CA VAL A 299 29.75 -20.91 -29.28
C VAL A 299 28.56 -21.17 -28.36
N LEU A 300 27.39 -20.74 -28.81
CA LEU A 300 26.06 -21.02 -28.27
C LEU A 300 25.70 -22.50 -28.52
N ALA A 301 25.12 -23.17 -27.52
CA ALA A 301 24.34 -24.37 -27.74
C ALA A 301 23.10 -24.34 -26.83
N THR A 302 21.96 -24.07 -27.46
CA THR A 302 20.61 -24.22 -26.95
C THR A 302 20.25 -25.70 -26.79
N VAL A 303 19.64 -26.08 -25.68
CA VAL A 303 18.79 -27.28 -25.60
C VAL A 303 17.44 -26.86 -25.00
N LEU A 304 16.46 -26.79 -25.90
CA LEU A 304 15.03 -26.79 -25.64
C LEU A 304 14.56 -28.25 -25.50
N ILE A 305 13.84 -28.57 -24.43
CA ILE A 305 12.96 -29.74 -24.38
C ILE A 305 11.52 -29.24 -24.37
N ILE A 306 10.76 -29.75 -25.33
CA ILE A 306 9.35 -29.46 -25.62
C ILE A 306 8.45 -30.35 -24.74
N SER A 307 7.33 -29.79 -24.27
CA SER A 307 6.05 -30.48 -24.03
C SER A 307 4.95 -29.41 -24.12
N ALA A 308 4.46 -29.06 -25.32
CA ALA A 308 3.26 -29.60 -25.97
C ALA A 308 1.94 -29.37 -25.19
N SER A 309 1.17 -28.34 -25.57
CA SER A 309 -0.22 -28.54 -26.05
C SER A 309 -0.79 -27.27 -26.72
N SER A 310 -1.10 -27.46 -28.00
CA SER A 310 -2.23 -26.91 -28.78
C SER A 310 -2.28 -25.40 -29.13
N TYR A 311 -1.91 -25.18 -30.39
CA TYR A 311 -2.39 -24.16 -31.32
C TYR A 311 -3.92 -24.00 -31.34
N ASP A 312 -4.42 -22.78 -31.47
CA ASP A 312 -5.10 -22.37 -32.72
C ASP A 312 -4.84 -20.88 -32.99
N GLY A 313 -4.53 -20.56 -34.24
CA GLY A 313 -4.07 -19.25 -34.69
C GLY A 313 -5.09 -18.56 -35.60
N GLY A 314 -5.00 -17.24 -35.68
CA GLY A 314 -5.74 -16.44 -36.64
C GLY A 314 -5.03 -15.12 -36.91
N GLN A 315 -4.12 -15.14 -37.88
CA GLN A 315 -3.44 -13.99 -38.48
C GLN A 315 -4.40 -13.23 -39.41
N ALA A 316 -4.39 -11.90 -39.39
CA ALA A 316 -4.67 -11.07 -40.56
C ALA A 316 -3.95 -9.71 -40.46
N ASP A 317 -3.26 -9.37 -41.55
CA ASP A 317 -2.47 -8.16 -41.81
C ASP A 317 -3.32 -6.87 -41.99
N PRO A 318 -2.69 -5.67 -41.97
CA PRO A 318 -3.39 -4.39 -41.99
C PRO A 318 -3.64 -3.88 -43.41
N ALA A 319 -4.78 -3.22 -43.62
CA ALA A 319 -5.01 -2.37 -44.79
C ALA A 319 -5.80 -1.13 -44.37
N GLY A 320 -5.19 0.04 -44.56
CA GLY A 320 -5.89 1.32 -44.51
C GLY A 320 -6.56 1.64 -45.84
N SER A 321 -7.68 2.35 -45.79
CA SER A 321 -8.07 3.37 -46.77
C SER A 321 -9.28 4.16 -46.27
N ASN A 322 -9.18 5.48 -46.44
CA ASN A 322 -10.22 6.47 -46.21
C ASN A 322 -11.37 6.31 -47.20
N SER A 323 -12.60 6.60 -46.77
CA SER A 323 -13.56 7.45 -47.51
C SER A 323 -14.79 7.79 -46.67
N ALA A 324 -15.29 8.99 -46.92
CA ALA A 324 -16.39 9.65 -46.22
C ALA A 324 -17.75 9.41 -46.90
N ALA A 325 -18.79 9.79 -46.15
CA ALA A 325 -20.13 10.21 -46.54
C ALA A 325 -21.25 9.15 -46.68
N GLY A 326 -22.37 9.48 -46.00
CA GLY A 326 -23.73 9.14 -46.45
C GLY A 326 -24.55 8.37 -45.42
N GLY A 327 -25.52 9.03 -44.80
CA GLY A 327 -26.36 8.47 -43.74
C GLY A 327 -27.45 7.51 -44.21
N ASN A 328 -27.91 6.67 -43.28
CA ASN A 328 -29.29 6.67 -42.80
C ASN A 328 -29.41 5.65 -41.66
N GLY A 329 -30.09 6.07 -40.60
CA GLY A 329 -30.21 5.33 -39.34
C GLY A 329 -30.91 3.99 -39.50
N ALA A 330 -30.25 2.96 -39.00
CA ALA A 330 -30.86 1.75 -38.49
C ALA A 330 -30.24 1.53 -37.10
N GLY A 331 -31.10 1.51 -36.08
CA GLY A 331 -30.68 1.38 -34.69
C GLY A 331 -29.94 0.07 -34.45
N SER A 332 -28.65 0.17 -34.16
CA SER A 332 -27.88 -0.91 -33.54
C SER A 332 -27.79 -0.62 -32.05
N ALA A 333 -28.45 -1.48 -31.27
CA ALA A 333 -28.24 -1.58 -29.84
C ALA A 333 -26.74 -1.77 -29.55
N THR A 334 -26.18 -0.84 -28.79
CA THR A 334 -24.82 -0.93 -28.26
C THR A 334 -24.80 -1.98 -27.14
N PRO A 335 -23.77 -2.84 -27.02
CA PRO A 335 -23.63 -3.70 -25.85
C PRO A 335 -23.41 -2.82 -24.60
N PRO A 336 -23.98 -3.18 -23.43
CA PRO A 336 -23.76 -2.43 -22.21
C PRO A 336 -22.43 -2.88 -21.60
N ASP A 337 -21.33 -2.25 -21.98
CA ASP A 337 -20.11 -2.28 -21.15
C ASP A 337 -19.08 -1.25 -21.65
N THR A 338 -19.38 0.02 -21.41
CA THR A 338 -18.34 1.05 -21.22
C THR A 338 -18.96 2.13 -20.35
N ALA A 339 -18.63 2.13 -19.05
CA ALA A 339 -18.98 3.20 -18.12
C ALA A 339 -18.23 4.48 -18.55
N GLY A 340 -18.83 5.24 -19.47
CA GLY A 340 -18.34 6.54 -19.90
C GLY A 340 -18.73 7.60 -18.87
N LEU A 341 -17.74 8.28 -18.32
CA LEU A 341 -17.89 9.34 -17.32
C LEU A 341 -18.64 10.56 -17.89
N PRO A 342 -19.43 11.28 -17.08
CA PRO A 342 -19.98 12.58 -17.47
C PRO A 342 -18.84 13.55 -17.77
N THR A 343 -18.83 14.11 -18.98
CA THR A 343 -17.78 15.05 -19.46
C THR A 343 -18.01 16.49 -18.97
N ALA A 344 -19.00 16.71 -18.10
CA ALA A 344 -19.35 18.01 -17.54
C ALA A 344 -19.97 17.86 -16.14
N PRO A 345 -19.83 18.85 -15.25
CA PRO A 345 -20.53 18.86 -13.97
C PRO A 345 -22.04 18.81 -14.23
N GLY A 346 -22.68 17.74 -13.78
CA GLY A 346 -24.09 17.48 -13.99
C GLY A 346 -24.67 16.73 -12.81
N VAL A 347 -25.98 16.89 -12.62
CA VAL A 347 -26.70 16.17 -11.57
C VAL A 347 -26.83 14.70 -11.97
N THR A 348 -26.29 13.83 -11.14
CA THR A 348 -26.23 12.38 -11.35
C THR A 348 -26.71 11.65 -10.10
N ARG A 349 -27.16 10.41 -10.28
CA ARG A 349 -27.26 9.43 -9.19
C ARG A 349 -26.03 8.56 -9.24
N LEU A 350 -25.62 8.04 -8.09
CA LEU A 350 -24.50 7.11 -7.99
C LEU A 350 -25.05 5.74 -7.61
N ARG A 351 -25.02 4.79 -8.55
CA ARG A 351 -25.48 3.41 -8.36
C ARG A 351 -24.29 2.50 -8.08
N ASN A 352 -24.36 1.74 -7.00
CA ASN A 352 -23.34 0.77 -6.65
C ASN A 352 -23.43 -0.46 -7.57
N ALA A 353 -22.32 -0.88 -8.18
CA ALA A 353 -22.30 -1.91 -9.21
C ALA A 353 -22.62 -3.32 -8.68
N SER A 354 -22.24 -3.65 -7.44
CA SER A 354 -22.53 -4.98 -6.86
C SER A 354 -23.93 -5.08 -6.28
N ALA A 355 -24.42 -4.00 -5.66
CA ALA A 355 -25.68 -4.00 -4.91
C ALA A 355 -26.89 -3.61 -5.77
N ASP A 356 -26.65 -2.95 -6.89
CA ASP A 356 -27.68 -2.40 -7.75
C ASP A 356 -28.57 -1.32 -7.08
N LEU A 357 -28.03 -0.69 -6.03
CA LEU A 357 -28.68 0.32 -5.20
C LEU A 357 -27.98 1.68 -5.32
N CYS A 358 -28.71 2.76 -5.07
CA CYS A 358 -28.22 4.12 -5.18
C CYS A 358 -27.75 4.68 -3.83
N LEU A 359 -26.73 5.55 -3.89
CA LEU A 359 -26.27 6.34 -2.76
C LEU A 359 -27.36 7.35 -2.35
N ASP A 360 -27.82 7.25 -1.11
CA ASP A 360 -28.86 8.09 -0.52
C ASP A 360 -28.40 8.65 0.84
N VAL A 361 -29.03 9.74 1.27
CA VAL A 361 -28.87 10.28 2.61
C VAL A 361 -29.78 9.49 3.58
N ARG A 362 -29.25 9.05 4.72
CA ARG A 362 -29.96 8.16 5.65
C ARG A 362 -31.20 8.79 6.27
N ASP A 363 -31.13 10.10 6.53
CA ASP A 363 -32.12 10.92 7.22
C ASP A 363 -32.33 12.28 6.50
N LEU A 364 -32.84 13.29 7.21
CA LEU A 364 -32.86 14.67 6.72
C LEU A 364 -31.43 15.15 6.39
N PRO A 365 -31.20 15.76 5.22
CA PRO A 365 -29.92 16.37 4.87
C PRO A 365 -29.54 17.46 5.87
N LYS A 366 -28.48 17.20 6.64
CA LYS A 366 -27.82 18.15 7.54
C LYS A 366 -26.38 17.67 7.73
N GLU A 367 -25.53 18.54 8.26
CA GLU A 367 -24.17 18.18 8.62
C GLU A 367 -24.16 16.99 9.61
N GLY A 368 -23.35 15.97 9.29
CA GLY A 368 -23.24 14.72 10.03
C GLY A 368 -24.28 13.66 9.66
N SER A 369 -25.23 13.93 8.75
CA SER A 369 -26.15 12.89 8.28
C SER A 369 -25.39 11.81 7.53
N GLY A 370 -25.56 10.56 7.94
CA GLY A 370 -24.93 9.41 7.28
C GLY A 370 -25.51 9.15 5.89
N THR A 371 -24.77 8.35 5.11
CA THR A 371 -25.21 7.88 3.80
C THR A 371 -25.47 6.39 3.78
N LYS A 372 -26.36 5.94 2.91
CA LYS A 372 -26.80 4.55 2.81
C LYS A 372 -27.01 4.13 1.36
N LEU A 373 -27.06 2.83 1.12
CA LEU A 373 -27.67 2.28 -0.08
C LEU A 373 -29.20 2.29 0.04
N ALA A 374 -29.89 2.68 -1.02
CA ALA A 374 -31.34 2.64 -1.11
C ALA A 374 -31.79 2.30 -2.53
N GLU A 375 -33.05 1.91 -2.69
CA GLU A 375 -33.64 1.72 -4.02
C GLU A 375 -33.50 3.02 -4.83
N CYS A 376 -33.03 2.88 -6.08
CA CYS A 376 -32.78 4.00 -6.95
C CYS A 376 -34.07 4.74 -7.30
N SER A 377 -34.15 6.00 -6.91
CA SER A 377 -35.31 6.88 -7.12
C SER A 377 -34.88 8.23 -7.71
N THR A 378 -35.83 9.13 -7.98
CA THR A 378 -35.54 10.51 -8.38
C THR A 378 -35.52 11.48 -7.18
N ALA A 379 -35.46 10.96 -5.94
CA ALA A 379 -35.40 11.78 -4.74
C ALA A 379 -34.15 12.67 -4.75
N TRP A 380 -34.30 13.94 -4.34
CA TRP A 380 -33.19 14.88 -4.28
C TRP A 380 -32.05 14.44 -3.34
N THR A 381 -32.35 13.59 -2.36
CA THR A 381 -31.35 12.99 -1.45
C THR A 381 -30.45 11.95 -2.11
N GLN A 382 -30.82 11.46 -3.31
CA GLN A 382 -30.00 10.55 -4.12
C GLN A 382 -29.30 11.25 -5.29
N GLN A 383 -29.44 12.58 -5.39
CA GLN A 383 -28.88 13.38 -6.47
C GLN A 383 -27.63 14.11 -6.00
N TRP A 384 -26.57 13.93 -6.78
CA TRP A 384 -25.23 14.42 -6.48
C TRP A 384 -24.70 15.22 -7.68
N THR A 385 -23.96 16.28 -7.39
CA THR A 385 -23.21 17.02 -8.41
C THR A 385 -21.74 16.72 -8.20
N TYR A 386 -21.11 16.09 -9.19
CA TYR A 386 -19.66 15.92 -9.22
C TYR A 386 -19.06 17.10 -9.98
N GLU A 387 -18.31 17.95 -9.28
CA GLU A 387 -17.68 19.14 -9.84
C GLU A 387 -16.30 18.84 -10.43
N ASN A 388 -15.79 19.76 -11.25
CA ASN A 388 -14.51 19.58 -11.96
C ASN A 388 -13.30 19.48 -11.02
N ASP A 389 -13.41 20.04 -9.81
CA ASP A 389 -12.38 19.98 -8.77
C ASP A 389 -12.46 18.68 -7.94
N GLY A 390 -13.40 17.79 -8.26
CA GLY A 390 -13.64 16.52 -7.56
C GLY A 390 -14.63 16.62 -6.41
N LEU A 391 -15.21 17.80 -6.14
CA LEU A 391 -16.17 17.97 -5.06
C LEU A 391 -17.48 17.24 -5.38
N LEU A 392 -17.96 16.42 -4.43
CA LEU A 392 -19.22 15.70 -4.59
C LEU A 392 -20.30 16.33 -3.71
N ARG A 393 -21.10 17.21 -4.30
CA ARG A 393 -22.10 18.05 -3.61
C ARG A 393 -23.48 17.39 -3.61
N SER A 394 -24.20 17.48 -2.49
CA SER A 394 -25.59 17.07 -2.40
C SER A 394 -26.50 18.07 -3.10
N VAL A 395 -27.45 17.60 -3.92
CA VAL A 395 -28.50 18.46 -4.49
C VAL A 395 -29.55 18.85 -3.46
N ALA A 396 -29.77 18.00 -2.44
CA ALA A 396 -30.75 18.27 -1.40
C ALA A 396 -30.36 19.44 -0.48
N ASP A 397 -29.05 19.69 -0.31
CA ASP A 397 -28.51 20.88 0.33
C ASP A 397 -27.15 21.23 -0.31
N PRO A 398 -27.09 22.28 -1.15
CA PRO A 398 -25.86 22.68 -1.83
C PRO A 398 -24.72 23.10 -0.90
N GLY A 399 -24.99 23.41 0.38
CA GLY A 399 -23.95 23.68 1.37
C GLY A 399 -23.25 22.42 1.88
N LEU A 400 -23.77 21.24 1.55
CA LEU A 400 -23.29 19.95 2.03
C LEU A 400 -22.68 19.09 0.92
N CYS A 401 -21.56 18.47 1.26
CA CYS A 401 -20.77 17.62 0.39
C CYS A 401 -20.57 16.24 1.04
N LEU A 402 -20.32 15.23 0.21
CA LEU A 402 -20.01 13.89 0.68
C LEU A 402 -18.62 13.93 1.34
N ASP A 403 -18.58 13.71 2.66
CA ASP A 403 -17.38 13.77 3.48
C ASP A 403 -16.98 12.36 3.91
N SER A 404 -15.75 11.99 3.57
CA SER A 404 -15.21 10.65 3.78
C SER A 404 -14.27 10.50 4.98
N HIS A 405 -13.92 11.60 5.64
CA HIS A 405 -12.87 11.60 6.66
C HIS A 405 -13.39 12.00 8.05
N LYS A 406 -14.51 12.71 8.11
CA LYS A 406 -15.05 13.28 9.35
C LYS A 406 -15.45 12.26 10.41
N ASP A 407 -15.95 11.08 10.03
CA ASP A 407 -16.48 10.09 10.96
C ASP A 407 -15.82 8.71 10.81
N ALA A 408 -14.51 8.65 11.08
CA ALA A 408 -13.74 7.40 11.18
C ALA A 408 -13.93 6.42 10.00
N GLY A 409 -14.09 6.97 8.78
CA GLY A 409 -14.28 6.21 7.55
C GLY A 409 -15.75 5.93 7.18
N VAL A 410 -16.72 6.31 8.02
CA VAL A 410 -18.14 6.40 7.64
C VAL A 410 -18.35 7.67 6.83
N VAL A 411 -19.06 7.52 5.71
CA VAL A 411 -19.27 8.61 4.78
C VAL A 411 -20.56 9.35 5.16
N VAL A 412 -20.41 10.64 5.46
CA VAL A 412 -21.47 11.50 5.97
C VAL A 412 -21.58 12.77 5.12
N LEU A 413 -22.61 13.57 5.35
CA LEU A 413 -22.66 14.93 4.82
C LEU A 413 -21.80 15.87 5.67
N GLY A 414 -20.75 16.43 5.10
CA GLY A 414 -19.96 17.52 5.67
C GLY A 414 -20.32 18.85 5.02
N THR A 415 -19.92 19.97 5.62
CA THR A 415 -19.98 21.27 4.92
C THR A 415 -19.09 21.20 3.67
N CYS A 416 -19.43 21.86 2.57
CA CYS A 416 -18.53 21.93 1.42
C CYS A 416 -17.31 22.82 1.73
N ALA A 417 -16.14 22.47 1.19
CA ALA A 417 -14.87 23.16 1.46
C ALA A 417 -14.30 23.76 0.18
N GLU A 418 -13.73 24.96 0.28
CA GLU A 418 -12.90 25.54 -0.80
C GLU A 418 -11.62 24.70 -1.00
N GLU A 419 -10.92 24.92 -2.11
CA GLU A 419 -9.76 24.11 -2.52
C GLU A 419 -8.54 24.26 -1.57
N ASP A 420 -8.40 25.43 -0.92
CA ASP A 420 -7.29 25.76 -0.02
C ASP A 420 -7.59 25.50 1.47
N ALA A 421 -8.80 25.03 1.80
CA ALA A 421 -9.18 24.72 3.16
C ALA A 421 -8.47 23.46 3.67
N GLU A 422 -8.17 23.38 4.97
CA GLU A 422 -7.49 22.22 5.59
C GLU A 422 -8.23 20.89 5.34
N ARG A 423 -9.56 20.95 5.22
CA ARG A 423 -10.47 19.81 4.95
C ARG A 423 -10.88 19.69 3.48
N ALA A 424 -10.16 20.34 2.56
CA ALA A 424 -10.48 20.36 1.14
C ALA A 424 -10.55 18.94 0.54
N ASP A 425 -9.62 18.08 0.96
CA ASP A 425 -9.50 16.72 0.45
C ASP A 425 -10.51 15.74 1.05
N ASP A 426 -11.13 16.08 2.19
CA ASP A 426 -12.10 15.22 2.89
C ASP A 426 -13.41 15.04 2.08
N VAL A 427 -13.72 16.03 1.25
CA VAL A 427 -14.96 16.14 0.45
C VAL A 427 -14.75 16.00 -1.06
N ARG A 428 -13.52 15.69 -1.49
CA ARG A 428 -13.15 15.59 -2.91
C ARG A 428 -12.69 14.19 -3.27
N TYR A 429 -13.07 13.79 -4.48
CA TYR A 429 -12.81 12.45 -4.99
C TYR A 429 -12.23 12.49 -6.40
N ASP A 430 -11.25 11.64 -6.64
CA ASP A 430 -10.80 11.29 -7.99
C ASP A 430 -11.59 10.10 -8.49
N LEU A 431 -12.31 10.30 -9.59
CA LEU A 431 -13.13 9.28 -10.22
C LEU A 431 -12.33 8.53 -11.29
N THR A 432 -12.15 7.23 -11.08
CA THR A 432 -11.38 6.38 -12.00
C THR A 432 -12.22 5.93 -13.19
N VAL A 433 -11.56 5.52 -14.28
CA VAL A 433 -12.22 4.95 -15.46
C VAL A 433 -12.98 3.65 -15.17
N GLN A 434 -12.69 2.99 -14.05
CA GLN A 434 -13.40 1.81 -13.56
C GLN A 434 -14.60 2.15 -12.65
N GLY A 435 -14.92 3.43 -12.47
CA GLY A 435 -16.04 3.89 -11.63
C GLY A 435 -15.73 3.92 -10.13
N GLN A 436 -14.47 3.92 -9.73
CA GLN A 436 -14.11 4.05 -8.30
C GLN A 436 -14.00 5.52 -7.92
N LEU A 437 -14.60 5.92 -6.80
CA LEU A 437 -14.43 7.24 -6.18
C LEU A 437 -13.34 7.15 -5.10
N LEU A 438 -12.16 7.71 -5.38
CA LEU A 438 -11.01 7.69 -4.48
C LEU A 438 -10.95 9.01 -3.72
N PRO A 439 -11.02 9.04 -2.37
CA PRO A 439 -10.91 10.28 -1.64
C PRO A 439 -9.49 10.86 -1.80
N ARG A 440 -9.38 12.18 -1.94
CA ARG A 440 -8.07 12.82 -2.21
C ARG A 440 -7.10 12.80 -1.03
N TRP A 441 -7.62 12.69 0.20
CA TRP A 441 -6.78 12.61 1.40
C TRP A 441 -6.04 11.26 1.52
N ASP A 442 -6.52 10.20 0.86
CA ASP A 442 -5.84 8.90 0.75
C ASP A 442 -6.31 8.10 -0.49
N GLU A 443 -5.52 8.14 -1.57
CA GLU A 443 -5.79 7.43 -2.83
C GLU A 443 -5.76 5.88 -2.71
N GLN A 444 -5.32 5.34 -1.56
CA GLN A 444 -5.36 3.91 -1.28
C GLN A 444 -6.74 3.44 -0.80
N LEU A 445 -7.65 4.37 -0.54
CA LEU A 445 -9.03 4.09 -0.17
C LEU A 445 -9.98 4.27 -1.36
N ALA A 446 -11.15 3.67 -1.27
CA ALA A 446 -12.24 3.84 -2.22
C ALA A 446 -13.59 3.86 -1.51
N LEU A 447 -14.51 4.67 -2.02
CA LEU A 447 -15.90 4.67 -1.58
C LEU A 447 -16.55 3.30 -1.84
N ALA A 448 -17.16 2.72 -0.82
CA ALA A 448 -17.72 1.37 -0.89
C ALA A 448 -18.95 1.23 -0.01
N SER A 449 -19.83 0.28 -0.31
CA SER A 449 -20.86 -0.14 0.64
C SER A 449 -20.30 -1.12 1.67
N THR A 450 -20.91 -1.12 2.86
CA THR A 450 -20.61 -2.10 3.93
C THR A 450 -21.10 -3.50 3.56
N THR A 451 -22.35 -3.61 3.10
CA THR A 451 -22.98 -4.80 2.52
C THR A 451 -23.73 -4.43 1.22
N GLY A 452 -24.32 -5.42 0.54
CA GLY A 452 -25.16 -5.19 -0.65
C GLY A 452 -26.64 -4.93 -0.35
N ASP A 453 -27.01 -4.82 0.93
CA ASP A 453 -28.41 -4.75 1.35
C ASP A 453 -28.96 -3.32 1.33
N PRO A 454 -30.27 -3.11 1.10
CA PRO A 454 -30.92 -1.83 1.33
C PRO A 454 -30.69 -1.33 2.76
N GLY A 455 -30.26 -0.08 2.90
CA GLY A 455 -29.93 0.54 4.18
C GLY A 455 -28.49 0.29 4.65
N ALA A 456 -27.65 -0.40 3.88
CA ALA A 456 -26.24 -0.57 4.19
C ALA A 456 -25.52 0.79 4.23
N ASP A 457 -24.64 1.00 5.21
CA ASP A 457 -23.82 2.21 5.29
C ASP A 457 -22.81 2.27 4.14
N VAL A 458 -22.52 3.49 3.71
CA VAL A 458 -21.44 3.79 2.77
C VAL A 458 -20.24 4.29 3.55
N VAL A 459 -19.08 3.73 3.23
CA VAL A 459 -17.82 3.91 3.96
C VAL A 459 -16.68 4.07 2.97
N VAL A 460 -15.50 4.42 3.44
CA VAL A 460 -14.25 4.25 2.70
C VAL A 460 -13.53 2.98 3.14
N LYS A 461 -13.15 2.14 2.18
CA LYS A 461 -12.41 0.88 2.41
C LYS A 461 -11.08 0.90 1.66
N VAL A 462 -10.14 0.08 2.08
CA VAL A 462 -8.90 -0.15 1.31
C VAL A 462 -9.26 -0.62 -0.10
N ARG A 463 -8.65 0.01 -1.09
CA ARG A 463 -8.95 -0.21 -2.50
C ARG A 463 -8.55 -1.63 -2.92
N ASP A 464 -9.54 -2.45 -3.24
CA ASP A 464 -9.38 -3.83 -3.71
C ASP A 464 -9.91 -4.03 -5.15
N ARG A 465 -10.58 -3.01 -5.71
CA ARG A 465 -11.17 -3.00 -7.06
C ARG A 465 -12.34 -3.97 -7.24
N SER A 466 -12.96 -4.38 -6.13
CA SER A 466 -14.19 -5.16 -6.14
C SER A 466 -15.36 -4.35 -6.71
N ASP A 467 -16.46 -5.03 -7.05
CA ASP A 467 -17.65 -4.38 -7.57
C ASP A 467 -18.40 -3.57 -6.49
N GLU A 468 -18.21 -3.88 -5.20
CA GLU A 468 -18.71 -3.05 -4.08
C GLU A 468 -18.08 -1.65 -4.04
N GLN A 469 -16.91 -1.48 -4.66
CA GLN A 469 -16.19 -0.20 -4.76
C GLN A 469 -16.44 0.55 -6.08
N ARG A 470 -17.32 0.02 -6.95
CA ARG A 470 -17.62 0.62 -8.26
C ARG A 470 -18.97 1.31 -8.21
N TRP A 471 -18.98 2.54 -8.72
CA TRP A 471 -20.12 3.43 -8.77
C TRP A 471 -20.35 3.89 -10.20
N GLN A 472 -21.59 3.73 -10.65
CA GLN A 472 -22.04 4.16 -11.95
C GLN A 472 -22.77 5.49 -11.79
N ALA A 473 -22.28 6.51 -12.48
CA ALA A 473 -22.95 7.80 -12.57
C ALA A 473 -24.10 7.68 -13.58
N GLU A 474 -25.33 7.63 -13.08
CA GLU A 474 -26.53 7.59 -13.90
C GLU A 474 -27.16 8.98 -14.01
N PRO A 475 -27.48 9.47 -15.23
CA PRO A 475 -28.23 10.71 -15.37
C PRO A 475 -29.59 10.56 -14.69
N VAL A 476 -30.01 11.59 -13.95
CA VAL A 476 -31.36 11.63 -13.40
C VAL A 476 -32.34 11.76 -14.58
N PRO A 477 -33.34 10.86 -14.73
CA PRO A 477 -34.33 11.00 -15.79
C PRO A 477 -35.08 12.32 -15.61
N THR A 478 -34.87 13.25 -16.51
CA THR A 478 -35.69 14.46 -16.61
C THR A 478 -37.03 14.04 -17.17
N THR A 479 -38.11 14.22 -16.41
CA THR A 479 -39.46 14.19 -16.97
C THR A 479 -39.59 15.40 -17.89
N ALA A 480 -39.06 15.32 -19.10
CA ALA A 480 -39.49 16.19 -20.18
C ALA A 480 -40.95 15.81 -20.43
N GLY A 481 -41.87 16.58 -19.86
CA GLY A 481 -43.25 16.57 -20.29
C GLY A 481 -43.27 16.88 -21.78
N SER A 482 -43.47 15.85 -22.60
CA SER A 482 -43.85 16.01 -24.00
C SER A 482 -45.19 16.74 -24.05
N LEU A 483 -45.15 18.07 -24.08
CA LEU A 483 -46.20 18.84 -24.72
C LEU A 483 -45.95 18.72 -26.21
N SER A 484 -46.38 17.60 -26.79
CA SER A 484 -46.51 17.48 -28.24
C SER A 484 -47.60 18.45 -28.67
N ILE A 485 -47.19 19.53 -29.32
CA ILE A 485 -48.08 20.29 -30.20
C ILE A 485 -48.52 19.30 -31.28
N GLU A 486 -49.81 18.98 -31.33
CA GLU A 486 -50.41 18.26 -32.45
C GLU A 486 -50.27 19.13 -33.71
N GLU A 487 -49.27 18.83 -34.54
CA GLU A 487 -49.28 19.21 -35.95
C GLU A 487 -49.82 18.01 -36.73
N GLN A 488 -51.15 17.97 -36.87
CA GLN A 488 -51.83 16.94 -37.64
C GLN A 488 -51.84 17.32 -39.13
N GLU A 489 -51.23 16.41 -39.90
CA GLU A 489 -51.02 16.40 -41.35
C GLU A 489 -52.23 16.82 -42.20
N GLY A 490 -51.96 17.65 -43.21
CA GLY A 490 -52.84 17.84 -44.36
C GLY A 490 -52.90 16.57 -45.25
N PRO A 491 -54.05 16.28 -45.90
CA PRO A 491 -54.29 14.99 -46.51
C PRO A 491 -53.44 14.74 -47.76
N THR A 492 -52.89 13.52 -47.82
CA THR A 492 -52.08 12.97 -48.90
C THR A 492 -52.85 12.90 -50.23
N ALA A 493 -52.30 13.52 -51.26
CA ALA A 493 -52.83 13.50 -52.63
C ALA A 493 -52.65 12.11 -53.27
N ARG A 494 -53.77 11.57 -53.75
CA ARG A 494 -53.93 10.27 -54.42
C ARG A 494 -53.28 10.29 -55.81
N GLN A 495 -52.27 9.45 -56.04
CA GLN A 495 -51.70 9.24 -57.38
C GLN A 495 -52.66 8.43 -58.25
N VAL A 496 -53.08 8.98 -59.39
CA VAL A 496 -53.89 8.33 -60.42
C VAL A 496 -52.96 7.71 -61.47
N THR A 497 -53.03 6.40 -61.63
CA THR A 497 -52.34 5.63 -62.67
C THR A 497 -53.07 5.81 -64.00
N ALA A 498 -52.46 6.50 -64.97
CA ALA A 498 -52.98 6.62 -66.33
C ALA A 498 -52.49 5.46 -67.20
N LEU A 499 -53.42 4.62 -67.64
CA LEU A 499 -53.22 3.59 -68.67
C LEU A 499 -52.84 4.26 -70.02
N ARG A 500 -51.73 3.81 -70.62
CA ARG A 500 -51.45 3.98 -72.05
C ARG A 500 -51.29 2.61 -72.71
N GLY A 501 -52.40 2.09 -73.22
CA GLY A 501 -52.45 1.09 -74.29
C GLY A 501 -52.99 1.75 -75.56
N ARG A 502 -52.31 1.52 -76.68
CA ARG A 502 -52.37 2.23 -77.97
C ARG A 502 -53.50 1.74 -78.89
N THR A 503 -54.16 2.70 -79.56
CA THR A 503 -54.67 2.74 -80.95
C THR A 503 -55.40 1.53 -81.57
N MET A 504 -56.66 1.74 -81.97
CA MET A 504 -57.11 1.77 -83.37
C MET A 504 -58.16 2.86 -83.56
#